data_AF-A0AA39TT26-F1
#
_entry.id   AF-A0AA39TT26-F1
#
_cell.length_a   1.000
_cell.length_b   1.000
_cell.length_c   1.000
_cell.angle_alpha   90.00
_cell.angle_beta   90.00
_cell.angle_gamma   90.00
#
_symmetry.space_group_name_H-M   'P 1'
#
loop_
_entity.id
_entity.type
_entity.pdbx_description
1 polymer ?
#
loop_
_entity_poly.entity_id
_entity_poly.type
_entity_poly.pdbx_seq_one_letter_code
_entity_poly.pdbx_strand_id
1 'polypeptide(L)'
;MADDLQSYSLSHVMHSPIPVSKMNVTNWTSLLDSSCQPTLSYSHPPIEYQTPPSHQYQMPWSPPSRPTTPNLDRTILNGHTELPTTSILTAGRGLDTSLPSAPTIIKPVVIDRLAKDFELAEPQRKHLHLFTELARLQGGLTMPDVMTCLFTLVIQFSLHNRCFEGDGNAATMAELLEDLKMQLNKCFDFTKDQRDNIRYIIWDVMYNAKRTAYHDIEPEVFTVLLKEKDTIGLKNVFGVPSREHLLRSEIHMISSSIRDSLKKSLVEFTAEMNKKYRRSGSSTNYHLTTARNSVFRRFVAEHQDLVWALEDPHLEDENTVCHSVQPPKKRRKLPSGRSAKGEDFWSQLDKYFNVRIVLYQGDNLLSERWKPFIDQTLAYDQSGFKFLPIIPVSSPCDGADDADLTGSAGSGARDLMALLN
;
A
#
# COMPACT_ATOMS: atom_id res chain seq x y z
N MET A 1 58.02 3.00 -0.38
CA MET A 1 58.16 1.53 -0.52
C MET A 1 57.00 1.09 -1.39
N ALA A 2 57.33 0.93 -2.66
CA ALA A 2 56.50 0.41 -3.71
C ALA A 2 56.55 -1.13 -3.71
N ASP A 3 55.74 -1.72 -4.58
CA ASP A 3 55.67 -3.14 -4.97
C ASP A 3 54.82 -3.99 -4.00
N ASP A 4 53.86 -4.82 -4.42
CA ASP A 4 53.86 -5.67 -5.61
C ASP A 4 52.44 -5.94 -6.15
N LEU A 5 52.30 -5.83 -7.47
CA LEU A 5 51.17 -6.27 -8.27
C LEU A 5 51.47 -7.68 -8.78
N GLN A 6 50.68 -8.69 -8.40
CA GLN A 6 50.66 -9.97 -9.10
C GLN A 6 49.41 -10.09 -9.96
N SER A 7 49.63 -9.96 -11.27
CA SER A 7 48.65 -10.24 -12.32
C SER A 7 48.77 -11.70 -12.75
N TYR A 8 47.69 -12.46 -12.62
CA TYR A 8 47.58 -13.80 -13.20
C TYR A 8 46.98 -13.71 -14.60
N SER A 9 47.82 -13.95 -15.60
CA SER A 9 47.46 -14.13 -17.00
C SER A 9 46.97 -15.56 -17.23
N LEU A 10 45.68 -15.73 -17.54
CA LEU A 10 45.10 -17.01 -17.95
C LEU A 10 45.04 -17.07 -19.47
N SER A 11 45.78 -18.02 -20.01
CA SER A 11 45.90 -18.32 -21.43
C SER A 11 44.58 -18.77 -22.06
N HIS A 12 44.33 -18.19 -23.24
CA HIS A 12 43.16 -18.33 -24.09
C HIS A 12 43.20 -19.67 -24.84
N VAL A 13 42.20 -20.54 -24.63
CA VAL A 13 41.98 -21.73 -25.47
C VAL A 13 41.00 -21.35 -26.58
N MET A 14 41.52 -21.23 -27.79
CA MET A 14 40.74 -21.05 -29.02
C MET A 14 40.13 -22.38 -29.46
N HIS A 15 38.80 -22.46 -29.51
CA HIS A 15 38.07 -23.48 -30.25
C HIS A 15 37.20 -22.81 -31.30
N SER A 16 37.61 -22.99 -32.56
CA SER A 16 36.87 -22.57 -33.76
C SER A 16 35.66 -23.48 -33.98
N PRO A 17 34.45 -22.95 -34.22
CA PRO A 17 33.35 -23.73 -34.78
C PRO A 17 33.33 -23.66 -36.31
N ILE A 18 33.07 -24.83 -36.88
CA ILE A 18 32.82 -25.14 -38.29
C ILE A 18 31.53 -24.42 -38.77
N PRO A 19 31.50 -23.82 -39.98
CA PRO A 19 30.30 -23.17 -40.50
C PRO A 19 29.34 -24.19 -41.11
N VAL A 20 28.10 -24.23 -40.62
CA VAL A 20 26.99 -24.92 -41.28
C VAL A 20 26.22 -23.89 -42.11
N SER A 21 26.29 -24.11 -43.42
CA SER A 21 25.56 -23.41 -44.48
C SER A 21 24.10 -23.90 -44.56
N LYS A 22 23.26 -23.06 -45.20
CA LYS A 22 21.87 -23.24 -45.65
C LYS A 22 20.82 -22.80 -44.61
N MET A 23 19.75 -22.09 -44.95
CA MET A 23 19.07 -21.91 -46.23
C MET A 23 18.22 -20.62 -46.17
N ASN A 24 18.25 -19.82 -47.23
CA ASN A 24 17.24 -18.78 -47.49
C ASN A 24 15.90 -19.47 -47.76
N VAL A 25 14.85 -19.03 -47.07
CA VAL A 25 13.46 -19.20 -47.52
C VAL A 25 12.83 -17.82 -47.52
N THR A 26 12.71 -17.27 -48.72
CA THR A 26 11.89 -16.14 -49.08
C THR A 26 10.43 -16.56 -49.27
N ASN A 27 9.54 -15.55 -49.18
CA ASN A 27 8.11 -15.54 -49.44
C ASN A 27 7.23 -16.03 -48.28
N TRP A 28 6.30 -15.19 -47.82
CA TRP A 28 4.96 -15.08 -48.43
C TRP A 28 4.27 -13.77 -48.02
N THR A 29 3.73 -13.11 -49.04
CA THR A 29 2.66 -12.12 -49.03
C THR A 29 1.31 -12.80 -48.75
N SER A 30 0.50 -12.22 -47.86
CA SER A 30 -0.97 -12.32 -47.77
C SER A 30 -1.36 -11.50 -46.52
N LEU A 31 -2.03 -10.35 -46.56
CA LEU A 31 -3.31 -10.03 -47.20
C LEU A 31 -4.34 -11.13 -46.97
N LEU A 32 -4.87 -11.15 -45.76
CA LEU A 32 -6.16 -11.74 -45.44
C LEU A 32 -6.94 -10.78 -44.55
N ASP A 33 -7.89 -10.15 -45.23
CA ASP A 33 -9.19 -9.70 -44.77
C ASP A 33 -9.87 -10.76 -43.89
N SER A 34 -10.24 -10.40 -42.65
CA SER A 34 -11.13 -11.12 -41.72
C SER A 34 -11.06 -10.42 -40.37
N SER A 35 -12.11 -10.24 -39.59
CA SER A 35 -13.54 -10.40 -39.74
C SER A 35 -14.12 -9.80 -38.47
N CYS A 36 -15.33 -9.25 -38.56
CA CYS A 36 -16.13 -8.76 -37.44
C CYS A 36 -15.98 -9.59 -36.15
N GLN A 37 -15.44 -8.97 -35.09
CA GLN A 37 -15.59 -9.47 -33.72
C GLN A 37 -16.84 -8.82 -33.12
N PRO A 38 -17.72 -9.58 -32.44
CA PRO A 38 -18.91 -9.03 -31.81
C PRO A 38 -18.50 -8.18 -30.61
N THR A 39 -18.92 -6.91 -30.64
CA THR A 39 -18.84 -6.00 -29.50
C THR A 39 -19.76 -6.53 -28.39
N LEU A 40 -19.18 -7.19 -27.39
CA LEU A 40 -19.86 -7.40 -26.11
C LEU A 40 -20.02 -6.03 -25.43
N SER A 41 -21.19 -5.45 -25.66
CA SER A 41 -21.69 -4.27 -24.96
C SER A 41 -21.90 -4.61 -23.48
N TYR A 42 -20.87 -4.49 -22.65
CA TYR A 42 -21.04 -4.38 -21.20
C TYR A 42 -21.56 -2.98 -20.87
N SER A 43 -22.89 -2.88 -20.78
CA SER A 43 -23.58 -1.81 -20.08
C SER A 43 -23.44 -2.07 -18.58
N HIS A 44 -22.47 -1.43 -17.92
CA HIS A 44 -22.55 -1.26 -16.48
C HIS A 44 -23.61 -0.18 -16.20
N PRO A 45 -24.69 -0.49 -15.46
CA PRO A 45 -25.54 0.56 -14.91
C PRO A 45 -24.71 1.43 -13.95
N PRO A 46 -25.12 2.69 -13.71
CA PRO A 46 -24.50 3.52 -12.70
C PRO A 46 -24.50 2.76 -11.36
N ILE A 47 -23.32 2.59 -10.77
CA ILE A 47 -23.19 2.06 -9.41
C ILE A 47 -23.72 3.15 -8.48
N GLU A 48 -25.02 3.10 -8.24
CA GLU A 48 -25.62 3.70 -7.06
C GLU A 48 -25.09 2.88 -5.89
N TYR A 49 -24.25 3.49 -5.04
CA TYR A 49 -23.75 2.87 -3.82
C TYR A 49 -24.92 2.68 -2.85
N GLN A 50 -25.74 1.64 -3.08
CA GLN A 50 -26.55 1.09 -2.01
C GLN A 50 -25.58 0.52 -0.97
N THR A 51 -25.52 1.21 0.16
CA THR A 51 -24.90 0.68 1.36
C THR A 51 -25.53 -0.69 1.61
N PRO A 52 -24.77 -1.80 1.58
CA PRO A 52 -25.35 -3.10 1.83
C PRO A 52 -26.00 -3.08 3.23
N PRO A 53 -27.19 -3.66 3.41
CA PRO A 53 -27.75 -3.81 4.74
C PRO A 53 -26.70 -4.53 5.59
N SER A 54 -26.39 -3.94 6.74
CA SER A 54 -25.41 -4.44 7.67
C SER A 54 -25.84 -5.83 8.16
N HIS A 55 -25.50 -6.87 7.40
CA HIS A 55 -25.55 -8.23 7.90
C HIS A 55 -24.45 -8.34 8.95
N GLN A 56 -24.87 -8.07 10.19
CA GLN A 56 -24.15 -8.48 11.39
C GLN A 56 -24.01 -10.00 11.35
N TYR A 57 -22.95 -10.49 10.72
CA TYR A 57 -22.39 -11.79 11.07
C TYR A 57 -21.79 -11.64 12.47
N GLN A 58 -22.64 -11.78 13.49
CA GLN A 58 -22.19 -12.13 14.83
C GLN A 58 -21.64 -13.56 14.77
N MET A 59 -20.35 -13.68 14.47
CA MET A 59 -19.61 -14.86 14.91
C MET A 59 -19.61 -14.84 16.43
N PRO A 60 -20.02 -15.93 17.12
CA PRO A 60 -19.91 -16.02 18.57
C PRO A 60 -18.44 -16.21 18.94
N TRP A 61 -17.67 -15.13 18.91
CA TRP A 61 -16.41 -15.05 19.62
C TRP A 61 -16.74 -14.94 21.10
N SER A 62 -16.74 -16.08 21.78
CA SER A 62 -16.66 -16.09 23.23
C SER A 62 -15.25 -15.64 23.61
N PRO A 63 -15.07 -14.50 24.29
CA PRO A 63 -13.76 -14.16 24.84
C PRO A 63 -13.38 -15.24 25.87
N PRO A 64 -12.10 -15.62 25.98
CA PRO A 64 -11.66 -16.45 27.09
C PRO A 64 -12.01 -15.70 28.38
N SER A 65 -12.85 -16.34 29.20
CA SER A 65 -13.32 -15.82 30.47
C SER A 65 -12.12 -15.36 31.31
N ARG A 66 -11.99 -14.04 31.47
CA ARG A 66 -11.06 -13.43 32.42
C ARG A 66 -11.42 -13.98 33.82
N PRO A 67 -10.46 -14.44 34.63
CA PRO A 67 -10.74 -14.78 36.01
C PRO A 67 -11.19 -13.50 36.72
N THR A 68 -12.49 -13.45 37.05
CA THR A 68 -13.08 -12.40 37.86
C THR A 68 -12.47 -12.51 39.25
N THR A 69 -11.62 -11.56 39.61
CA THR A 69 -11.23 -11.31 40.99
C THR A 69 -12.50 -10.96 41.78
N PRO A 70 -12.76 -11.59 42.94
CA PRO A 70 -13.89 -11.19 43.77
C PRO A 70 -13.57 -9.84 44.39
N ASN A 71 -14.25 -8.81 43.87
CA ASN A 71 -14.28 -7.49 44.46
C ASN A 71 -15.21 -7.54 45.68
N LEU A 72 -14.63 -7.33 46.85
CA LEU A 72 -15.31 -7.46 48.13
C LEU A 72 -15.77 -6.06 48.56
N ASP A 73 -16.87 -5.59 47.97
CA ASP A 73 -17.56 -4.39 48.43
C ASP A 73 -19.02 -4.67 48.79
N ARG A 74 -19.19 -4.84 50.10
CA ARG A 74 -20.28 -4.37 50.95
C ARG A 74 -21.49 -3.74 50.22
N THR A 75 -22.61 -4.44 50.15
CA THR A 75 -23.94 -3.80 50.23
C THR A 75 -24.98 -4.74 50.85
N ILE A 76 -25.70 -4.16 51.81
CA ILE A 76 -26.84 -4.68 52.55
C ILE A 76 -28.05 -4.81 51.61
N LEU A 77 -28.73 -5.97 51.55
CA LEU A 77 -30.20 -6.03 51.51
C LEU A 77 -30.78 -7.43 51.71
N ASN A 78 -31.88 -7.45 52.47
CA ASN A 78 -32.75 -8.55 52.85
C ASN A 78 -33.25 -9.45 51.71
N GLY A 79 -33.47 -10.73 52.04
CA GLY A 79 -34.29 -11.66 51.27
C GLY A 79 -34.49 -12.97 52.01
N HIS A 80 -35.65 -13.11 52.68
CA HIS A 80 -36.16 -14.32 53.29
C HIS A 80 -36.17 -15.50 52.29
N THR A 81 -35.64 -16.66 52.68
CA THR A 81 -36.14 -17.96 52.19
C THR A 81 -35.90 -19.02 53.27
N GLU A 82 -37.00 -19.62 53.69
CA GLU A 82 -37.13 -20.58 54.77
C GLU A 82 -36.54 -21.95 54.40
N LEU A 83 -35.84 -22.58 55.35
CA LEU A 83 -35.47 -24.00 55.34
C LEU A 83 -35.52 -24.53 56.79
N PRO A 84 -35.67 -25.85 56.99
CA PRO A 84 -36.57 -26.40 57.97
C PRO A 84 -35.92 -26.57 59.34
N THR A 85 -36.77 -26.38 60.34
CA THR A 85 -36.53 -26.66 61.75
C THR A 85 -36.28 -28.15 61.97
N THR A 86 -35.03 -28.52 62.20
CA THR A 86 -34.69 -29.79 62.86
C THR A 86 -34.23 -29.46 64.28
N SER A 87 -35.17 -29.57 65.21
CA SER A 87 -34.94 -29.46 66.65
C SER A 87 -34.09 -30.64 67.12
N ILE A 88 -32.82 -30.38 67.49
CA ILE A 88 -32.04 -31.30 68.32
C ILE A 88 -31.83 -30.63 69.66
N LEU A 89 -32.53 -31.17 70.65
CA LEU A 89 -32.28 -31.02 72.07
C LEU A 89 -30.87 -31.52 72.39
N THR A 90 -29.99 -30.65 72.86
CA THR A 90 -28.89 -31.07 73.75
C THR A 90 -28.65 -30.00 74.80
N ALA A 91 -29.36 -30.14 75.92
CA ALA A 91 -28.93 -29.57 77.19
C ALA A 91 -27.64 -30.30 77.60
N GLY A 92 -26.51 -29.58 77.58
CA GLY A 92 -25.20 -30.09 77.98
C GLY A 92 -24.38 -28.97 78.58
N ARG A 93 -24.65 -28.66 79.84
CA ARG A 93 -23.85 -27.79 80.70
C ARG A 93 -22.51 -28.48 80.99
N GLY A 94 -21.56 -28.38 80.05
CA GLY A 94 -20.19 -28.87 80.21
C GLY A 94 -19.31 -27.77 80.78
N LEU A 95 -18.55 -28.08 81.83
CA LEU A 95 -17.59 -27.18 82.46
C LEU A 95 -16.56 -26.66 81.46
N ASP A 96 -16.46 -25.34 81.33
CA ASP A 96 -15.32 -24.63 80.74
C ASP A 96 -14.06 -24.94 81.54
N THR A 97 -13.39 -26.02 81.14
CA THR A 97 -12.02 -26.31 81.55
C THR A 97 -11.15 -25.87 80.38
N SER A 98 -10.97 -24.55 80.24
CA SER A 98 -10.05 -23.97 79.25
C SER A 98 -8.63 -24.39 79.61
N LEU A 99 -8.19 -25.54 79.10
CA LEU A 99 -6.78 -25.92 79.15
C LEU A 99 -5.99 -24.81 78.46
N PRO A 100 -4.92 -24.29 79.08
CA PRO A 100 -4.04 -23.32 78.43
C PRO A 100 -3.47 -23.96 77.16
N SER A 101 -4.01 -23.56 76.01
CA SER A 101 -3.53 -23.97 74.69
C SER A 101 -2.08 -23.53 74.58
N ALA A 102 -1.17 -24.50 74.49
CA ALA A 102 0.25 -24.23 74.38
C ALA A 102 0.50 -23.33 73.14
N PRO A 103 1.38 -22.32 73.25
CA PRO A 103 1.63 -21.41 72.15
C PRO A 103 2.08 -22.19 70.91
N THR A 104 1.38 -21.98 69.81
CA THR A 104 1.68 -22.56 68.51
C THR A 104 2.97 -21.92 67.98
N ILE A 105 4.12 -22.57 68.17
CA ILE A 105 5.42 -22.06 67.73
C ILE A 105 5.92 -22.88 66.54
N ILE A 106 5.76 -22.32 65.34
CA ILE A 106 6.42 -22.83 64.12
C ILE A 106 7.88 -22.43 64.17
N LYS A 107 8.80 -23.39 64.05
CA LYS A 107 10.24 -23.09 64.01
C LYS A 107 10.59 -22.39 62.69
N PRO A 108 11.37 -21.29 62.70
CA PRO A 108 11.81 -20.60 61.48
C PRO A 108 12.45 -21.52 60.43
N VAL A 109 13.16 -22.56 60.87
CA VAL A 109 13.80 -23.55 59.98
C VAL A 109 12.79 -24.30 59.09
N VAL A 110 11.53 -24.45 59.52
CA VAL A 110 10.47 -25.07 58.72
C VAL A 110 10.06 -24.14 57.58
N ILE A 111 9.94 -22.84 57.86
CA ILE A 111 9.63 -21.81 56.87
C ILE A 111 10.76 -21.70 55.86
N ASP A 112 12.02 -21.72 56.32
CA ASP A 112 13.18 -21.67 55.44
C ASP A 112 13.30 -22.90 54.55
N ARG A 113 13.01 -24.10 55.07
CA ARG A 113 12.93 -25.32 54.26
C ARG A 113 11.83 -25.22 53.23
N LEU A 114 10.64 -24.78 53.61
CA LEU A 114 9.52 -24.62 52.69
C LEU A 114 9.83 -23.59 51.59
N ALA A 115 10.43 -22.46 51.95
CA ALA A 115 10.86 -21.46 50.98
C ALA A 115 11.96 -21.99 50.04
N LYS A 116 12.86 -22.84 50.54
CA LYS A 116 13.89 -23.50 49.73
C LYS A 116 13.29 -24.55 48.79
N ASP A 117 12.36 -25.39 49.28
CA ASP A 117 11.73 -26.46 48.52
C ASP A 117 10.91 -25.93 47.33
N PHE A 118 10.38 -24.71 47.44
CA PHE A 118 9.64 -24.02 46.38
C PHE A 118 10.46 -22.96 45.65
N GLU A 119 11.78 -22.90 45.88
CA GLU A 119 12.71 -21.96 45.22
C GLU A 119 12.27 -20.49 45.33
N LEU A 120 11.71 -20.10 46.47
CA LEU A 120 11.20 -18.75 46.67
C LEU A 120 12.32 -17.73 46.85
N ALA A 121 12.12 -16.56 46.25
CA ALA A 121 13.02 -15.41 46.40
C ALA A 121 13.05 -14.90 47.84
N GLU A 122 14.13 -14.21 48.21
CA GLU A 122 14.33 -13.74 49.58
C GLU A 122 13.19 -12.83 50.11
N PRO A 123 12.59 -11.91 49.33
CA PRO A 123 11.45 -11.12 49.78
C PRO A 123 10.22 -11.97 50.12
N GLN A 124 9.96 -13.02 49.34
CA GLN A 124 8.84 -13.95 49.56
C GLN A 124 9.08 -14.77 50.83
N ARG A 125 10.33 -15.22 51.05
CA ARG A 125 10.73 -15.87 52.31
C ARG A 125 10.49 -14.95 53.52
N LYS A 126 10.85 -13.66 53.43
CA LYS A 126 10.58 -12.67 54.48
C LYS A 126 9.07 -12.53 54.75
N HIS A 127 8.22 -12.55 53.72
CA HIS A 127 6.77 -12.53 53.90
C HIS A 127 6.22 -13.77 54.61
N LEU A 128 6.77 -14.96 54.37
CA LEU A 128 6.35 -16.16 55.10
C LEU A 128 6.68 -16.05 56.60
N HIS A 129 7.90 -15.59 56.92
CA HIS A 129 8.29 -15.34 58.32
C HIS A 129 7.38 -14.32 58.99
N LEU A 130 7.09 -13.21 58.32
CA LEU A 130 6.17 -12.17 58.79
C LEU A 130 4.75 -12.72 59.02
N PHE A 131 4.21 -13.50 58.08
CA PHE A 131 2.90 -14.12 58.22
C PHE A 131 2.82 -14.99 59.50
N THR A 132 3.87 -15.77 59.75
CA THR A 132 3.94 -16.64 60.93
C THR A 132 4.04 -15.85 62.23
N GLU A 133 4.76 -14.72 62.21
CA GLU A 133 4.85 -13.80 63.34
C GLU A 133 3.49 -13.15 63.66
N LEU A 134 2.74 -12.74 62.62
CA LEU A 134 1.39 -12.19 62.76
C LEU A 134 0.40 -13.22 63.30
N ALA A 135 0.45 -14.46 62.80
CA ALA A 135 -0.38 -15.55 63.29
C ALA A 135 -0.11 -15.85 64.79
N ARG A 136 1.15 -15.74 65.22
CA ARG A 136 1.53 -15.87 66.63
C ARG A 136 0.96 -14.75 67.50
N LEU A 137 0.97 -13.52 67.01
CA LEU A 137 0.49 -12.34 67.76
C LEU A 137 -1.02 -12.37 68.00
N GLN A 138 -1.82 -12.88 67.06
CA GLN A 138 -3.28 -12.92 67.20
C GLN A 138 -3.79 -14.04 68.11
N GLY A 139 -3.01 -15.10 68.34
CA GLY A 139 -3.33 -16.15 69.31
C GLY A 139 -4.60 -16.98 69.04
N GLY A 140 -5.24 -16.84 67.87
CA GLY A 140 -6.53 -17.47 67.55
C GLY A 140 -6.48 -18.60 66.53
N LEU A 141 -5.34 -18.86 65.89
CA LEU A 141 -5.19 -19.88 64.85
C LEU A 141 -4.49 -21.12 65.41
N THR A 142 -5.00 -22.29 65.06
CA THR A 142 -4.34 -23.55 65.42
C THR A 142 -3.15 -23.82 64.50
N MET A 143 -2.20 -24.64 64.96
CA MET A 143 -1.02 -25.03 64.16
C MET A 143 -1.38 -25.54 62.75
N PRO A 144 -2.37 -26.44 62.58
CA PRO A 144 -2.79 -26.88 61.24
C PRO A 144 -3.29 -25.74 60.35
N ASP A 145 -4.02 -24.77 60.89
CA ASP A 145 -4.54 -23.64 60.12
C ASP A 145 -3.40 -22.77 59.60
N VAL A 146 -2.46 -22.41 60.48
CA VAL A 146 -1.29 -21.59 60.11
C VAL A 146 -0.47 -22.31 59.04
N MET A 147 -0.20 -23.62 59.20
CA MET A 147 0.54 -24.40 58.21
C MET A 147 -0.20 -24.46 56.86
N THR A 148 -1.52 -24.64 56.86
CA THR A 148 -2.32 -24.69 55.63
C THR A 148 -2.28 -23.36 54.88
N CYS A 149 -2.41 -22.24 55.59
CA CYS A 149 -2.25 -20.91 55.01
C CYS A 149 -0.83 -20.68 54.48
N LEU A 150 0.19 -21.13 55.22
CA LEU A 150 1.59 -21.01 54.80
C LEU A 150 1.86 -21.78 53.51
N PHE A 151 1.38 -23.02 53.41
CA PHE A 151 1.45 -23.81 52.17
C PHE A 151 0.71 -23.14 51.02
N THR A 152 -0.48 -22.59 51.26
CA THR A 152 -1.27 -21.88 50.24
C THR A 152 -0.51 -20.65 49.71
N LEU A 153 0.09 -19.87 50.61
CA LEU A 153 0.87 -18.68 50.25
C LEU A 153 2.13 -19.03 49.47
N VAL A 154 2.80 -20.12 49.83
CA VAL A 154 3.95 -20.65 49.09
C VAL A 154 3.57 -21.12 47.69
N ILE A 155 2.45 -21.83 47.54
CA ILE A 155 1.93 -22.23 46.22
C ILE A 155 1.62 -20.98 45.38
N GLN A 156 1.02 -19.94 45.97
CA GLN A 156 0.76 -18.68 45.27
C GLN A 156 2.04 -17.98 44.80
N PHE A 157 3.07 -17.88 45.65
CA PHE A 157 4.35 -17.31 45.23
C PHE A 157 5.04 -18.14 44.16
N SER A 158 5.00 -19.47 44.26
CA SER A 158 5.57 -20.35 43.24
C SER A 158 4.87 -20.19 41.87
N LEU A 159 3.53 -20.10 41.88
CA LEU A 159 2.75 -19.81 40.67
C LEU A 159 3.09 -18.43 40.10
N HIS A 160 3.23 -17.41 40.96
CA HIS A 160 3.62 -16.07 40.54
C HIS A 160 5.00 -16.07 39.89
N ASN A 161 6.00 -16.71 40.50
CA ASN A 161 7.35 -16.80 39.94
C ASN A 161 7.35 -17.52 38.59
N ARG A 162 6.56 -18.59 38.44
CA ARG A 162 6.39 -19.28 37.15
C ARG A 162 5.73 -18.42 36.08
N CYS A 163 4.76 -17.58 36.45
CA CYS A 163 4.07 -16.70 35.51
C CYS A 163 4.89 -15.45 35.14
N PHE A 164 5.77 -14.96 36.02
CA PHE A 164 6.37 -13.62 35.86
C PHE A 164 7.91 -13.60 35.86
N GLU A 165 8.58 -14.47 36.61
CA GLU A 165 10.06 -14.47 36.71
C GLU A 165 10.72 -15.61 35.90
N GLY A 166 9.98 -16.68 35.62
CA GLY A 166 10.48 -17.87 34.91
C GLY A 166 10.14 -17.93 33.42
N ASP A 167 9.42 -16.94 32.88
CA ASP A 167 8.94 -17.00 31.50
C ASP A 167 10.03 -16.50 30.54
N GLY A 168 11.13 -17.26 30.43
CA GLY A 168 11.90 -17.29 29.19
C GLY A 168 10.95 -17.43 27.99
N ASN A 169 9.81 -18.11 28.19
CA ASN A 169 8.72 -18.16 27.22
C ASN A 169 8.10 -16.79 26.89
N ALA A 170 8.01 -15.82 27.80
CA ALA A 170 7.46 -14.50 27.47
C ALA A 170 8.42 -13.70 26.59
N ALA A 171 9.72 -13.73 26.88
CA ALA A 171 10.74 -13.14 26.01
C ALA A 171 10.78 -13.87 24.65
N THR A 172 10.81 -15.21 24.65
CA THR A 172 10.75 -16.02 23.44
C THR A 172 9.44 -15.79 22.66
N MET A 173 8.30 -15.62 23.32
CA MET A 173 7.02 -15.32 22.67
C MET A 173 7.03 -13.92 22.06
N ALA A 174 7.61 -12.94 22.74
CA ALA A 174 7.77 -11.59 22.19
C ALA A 174 8.66 -11.61 20.94
N GLU A 175 9.77 -12.36 20.96
CA GLU A 175 10.63 -12.58 19.79
C GLU A 175 9.87 -13.28 18.65
N LEU A 176 9.09 -14.32 18.96
CA LEU A 176 8.27 -15.04 17.98
C LEU A 176 7.19 -14.13 17.36
N LEU A 177 6.56 -13.28 18.17
CA LEU A 177 5.57 -12.32 17.70
C LEU A 177 6.21 -11.24 16.80
N GLU A 178 7.41 -10.78 17.12
CA GLU A 178 8.12 -9.83 16.26
C GLU A 178 8.57 -10.50 14.95
N ASP A 179 9.02 -11.76 14.98
CA ASP A 179 9.34 -12.51 13.75
C ASP A 179 8.10 -12.74 12.89
N LEU A 180 6.98 -13.15 13.48
CA LEU A 180 5.70 -13.28 12.76
C LEU A 180 5.27 -11.95 12.14
N LYS A 181 5.43 -10.84 12.86
CA LYS A 181 5.15 -9.50 12.34
C LYS A 181 6.08 -9.12 11.19
N MET A 182 7.37 -9.47 11.24
CA MET A 182 8.32 -9.28 10.14
C MET A 182 7.94 -10.13 8.92
N GLN A 183 7.60 -11.41 9.12
CA GLN A 183 7.17 -12.31 8.05
C GLN A 183 5.88 -11.82 7.39
N LEU A 184 4.88 -11.39 8.17
CA LEU A 184 3.64 -10.80 7.65
C LEU A 184 3.91 -9.53 6.83
N ASN A 185 4.91 -8.74 7.21
CA ASN A 185 5.31 -7.57 6.43
C ASN A 185 6.09 -7.94 5.16
N LYS A 186 6.90 -9.01 5.19
CA LYS A 186 7.65 -9.50 4.04
C LYS A 186 6.76 -10.18 3.00
N CYS A 187 5.72 -10.88 3.45
CA CYS A 187 4.74 -11.57 2.60
C CYS A 187 3.54 -10.69 2.22
N PHE A 188 3.60 -9.39 2.51
CA PHE A 188 2.56 -8.46 2.11
C PHE A 188 2.55 -8.32 0.58
N ASP A 189 1.37 -8.48 -0.02
CA ASP A 189 1.13 -8.23 -1.44
C ASP A 189 -0.20 -7.49 -1.63
N PHE A 190 -0.29 -6.70 -2.70
CA PHE A 190 -1.51 -6.01 -3.08
C PHE A 190 -2.49 -6.98 -3.71
N THR A 191 -3.71 -6.99 -3.18
CA THR A 191 -4.82 -7.71 -3.78
C THR A 191 -5.10 -7.20 -5.20
N LYS A 192 -5.72 -8.03 -6.04
CA LYS A 192 -6.09 -7.65 -7.42
C LYS A 192 -6.93 -6.37 -7.44
N ASP A 193 -7.94 -6.29 -6.57
CA ASP A 193 -8.84 -5.13 -6.50
C ASP A 193 -8.08 -3.85 -6.10
N GLN A 194 -7.12 -3.94 -5.17
CA GLN A 194 -6.26 -2.80 -4.83
C GLN A 194 -5.40 -2.35 -6.02
N ARG A 195 -4.81 -3.29 -6.77
CA ARG A 195 -4.01 -2.96 -7.97
C ARG A 195 -4.88 -2.33 -9.06
N ASP A 196 -6.11 -2.82 -9.24
CA ASP A 196 -7.06 -2.25 -10.19
C ASP A 196 -7.47 -0.82 -9.78
N ASN A 197 -7.74 -0.58 -8.50
CA ASN A 197 -8.00 0.77 -7.97
C ASN A 197 -6.80 1.71 -8.16
N ILE A 198 -5.58 1.26 -7.86
CA ILE A 198 -4.35 2.02 -8.10
C ILE A 198 -4.24 2.36 -9.60
N ARG A 199 -4.51 1.39 -10.49
CA ARG A 199 -4.50 1.61 -11.94
C ARG A 199 -5.50 2.67 -12.37
N TYR A 200 -6.73 2.64 -11.85
CA TYR A 200 -7.75 3.66 -12.16
C TYR A 200 -7.34 5.05 -11.70
N ILE A 201 -6.78 5.19 -10.50
CA ILE A 201 -6.28 6.47 -9.99
C ILE A 201 -5.12 6.97 -10.84
N ILE A 202 -4.18 6.11 -11.24
CA ILE A 202 -3.10 6.49 -12.16
C ILE A 202 -3.68 6.98 -13.49
N TRP A 203 -4.68 6.28 -14.04
CA TRP A 203 -5.36 6.70 -15.26
C TRP A 203 -6.00 8.09 -15.14
N ASP A 204 -6.66 8.36 -14.02
CA ASP A 204 -7.36 9.62 -13.79
C ASP A 204 -6.37 10.77 -13.56
N VAL A 205 -5.30 10.54 -12.79
CA VAL A 205 -4.21 11.49 -12.57
C VAL A 205 -3.45 11.78 -13.86
N MET A 206 -3.12 10.74 -14.62
CA MET A 206 -2.40 10.87 -15.89
C MET A 206 -3.24 11.59 -16.94
N TYR A 207 -4.55 11.34 -16.97
CA TYR A 207 -5.47 11.97 -17.90
C TYR A 207 -6.15 13.23 -17.36
N ASN A 208 -5.71 13.77 -16.22
CA ASN A 208 -6.13 15.10 -15.77
C ASN A 208 -5.83 16.14 -16.85
N ALA A 209 -6.88 16.77 -17.39
CA ALA A 209 -6.78 17.59 -18.58
C ALA A 209 -5.96 18.89 -18.37
N LYS A 210 -5.68 19.24 -17.11
CA LYS A 210 -4.80 20.36 -16.73
C LYS A 210 -3.33 19.96 -16.56
N ARG A 211 -2.99 18.66 -16.62
CA ARG A 211 -1.63 18.18 -16.42
C ARG A 211 -0.75 18.46 -17.64
N THR A 212 0.41 19.05 -17.36
CA THR A 212 1.47 19.37 -18.32
C THR A 212 2.80 18.69 -18.00
N ALA A 213 2.92 18.04 -16.83
CA ALA A 213 4.10 17.29 -16.39
C ALA A 213 3.73 15.82 -16.07
N TYR A 214 4.42 14.87 -16.69
CA TYR A 214 4.17 13.44 -16.60
C TYR A 214 5.18 12.71 -15.72
N HIS A 215 6.33 13.34 -15.43
CA HIS A 215 7.28 12.79 -14.48
C HIS A 215 6.77 12.77 -13.03
N ASP A 216 5.87 13.70 -12.68
CA ASP A 216 5.36 13.88 -11.31
C ASP A 216 4.07 13.08 -11.03
N ILE A 217 3.72 12.10 -11.88
CA ILE A 217 2.52 11.27 -11.69
C ILE A 217 2.62 10.46 -10.39
N GLU A 218 3.76 9.86 -10.10
CA GLU A 218 3.94 8.97 -8.95
C GLU A 218 3.69 9.66 -7.60
N PRO A 219 4.29 10.82 -7.27
CA PRO A 219 4.03 11.52 -6.02
C PRO A 219 2.58 12.02 -5.91
N GLU A 220 1.96 12.42 -7.03
CA GLU A 220 0.56 12.85 -7.02
C GLU A 220 -0.40 11.69 -6.78
N VAL A 221 -0.20 10.56 -7.47
CA VAL A 221 -0.97 9.31 -7.24
C VAL A 221 -0.83 8.87 -5.79
N PHE A 222 0.39 8.90 -5.24
CA PHE A 222 0.60 8.56 -3.82
C PHE A 222 -0.21 9.49 -2.89
N THR A 223 -0.27 10.78 -3.21
CA THR A 223 -1.06 11.77 -2.46
C THR A 223 -2.56 11.50 -2.54
N VAL A 224 -3.09 11.13 -3.71
CA VAL A 224 -4.50 10.75 -3.88
C VAL A 224 -4.82 9.48 -3.10
N LEU A 225 -3.98 8.45 -3.22
CA LEU A 225 -4.15 7.20 -2.48
C LEU A 225 -4.11 7.41 -0.96
N LEU A 226 -3.26 8.32 -0.48
CA LEU A 226 -3.20 8.66 0.96
C LEU A 226 -4.49 9.31 1.44
N LYS A 227 -5.10 10.20 0.64
CA LYS A 227 -6.37 10.86 0.95
C LYS A 227 -7.55 9.88 0.91
N GLU A 228 -7.54 8.94 -0.03
CA GLU A 228 -8.64 8.01 -0.27
C GLU A 228 -8.43 6.63 0.35
N LYS A 229 -7.37 6.44 1.15
CA LYS A 229 -6.92 5.14 1.69
C LYS A 229 -8.02 4.32 2.38
N ASP A 230 -9.01 5.02 2.94
CA ASP A 230 -10.13 4.41 3.63
C ASP A 230 -11.13 3.77 2.67
N THR A 231 -11.41 4.45 1.55
CA THR A 231 -12.37 4.03 0.52
C THR A 231 -11.82 2.89 -0.33
N ILE A 232 -10.52 2.94 -0.63
CA ILE A 232 -9.85 1.98 -1.52
C ILE A 232 -9.24 0.77 -0.79
N GLY A 233 -9.43 0.67 0.53
CA GLY A 233 -8.95 -0.46 1.32
C GLY A 233 -7.42 -0.50 1.52
N LEU A 234 -6.75 0.65 1.59
CA LEU A 234 -5.30 0.78 1.84
C LEU A 234 -4.96 1.28 3.26
N LYS A 235 -5.92 1.23 4.20
CA LYS A 235 -5.72 1.61 5.61
C LYS A 235 -4.53 0.90 6.26
N ASN A 236 -4.31 -0.36 5.91
CA ASN A 236 -3.24 -1.21 6.45
C ASN A 236 -1.88 -0.99 5.78
N VAL A 237 -1.79 -0.12 4.77
CA VAL A 237 -0.56 0.19 4.04
C VAL A 237 0.07 1.45 4.60
N PHE A 238 -0.71 2.52 4.75
CA PHE A 238 -0.21 3.81 5.24
C PHE A 238 0.08 3.77 6.75
N GLY A 239 1.21 4.35 7.14
CA GLY A 239 1.75 4.29 8.50
C GLY A 239 2.72 3.13 8.75
N VAL A 240 2.91 2.24 7.76
CA VAL A 240 3.89 1.14 7.82
C VAL A 240 4.94 1.38 6.71
N PRO A 241 6.16 1.87 7.04
CA PRO A 241 7.15 2.30 6.04
C PRO A 241 7.50 1.25 4.98
N SER A 242 7.59 -0.03 5.36
CA SER A 242 7.87 -1.13 4.43
C SER A 242 6.77 -1.33 3.39
N ARG A 243 5.50 -1.21 3.79
CA ARG A 243 4.34 -1.33 2.89
C ARG A 243 4.17 -0.10 2.03
N GLU A 244 4.46 1.09 2.55
CA GLU A 244 4.50 2.32 1.74
C GLU A 244 5.58 2.27 0.66
N HIS A 245 6.75 1.69 0.97
CA HIS A 245 7.79 1.45 -0.03
C HIS A 245 7.32 0.49 -1.13
N LEU A 246 6.69 -0.63 -0.76
CA LEU A 246 6.06 -1.55 -1.73
C LEU A 246 5.01 -0.84 -2.59
N LEU A 247 4.18 0.02 -1.98
CA LEU A 247 3.17 0.79 -2.69
C LEU A 247 3.79 1.72 -3.73
N ARG A 248 4.86 2.43 -3.38
CA ARG A 248 5.59 3.29 -4.35
C ARG A 248 6.16 2.48 -5.51
N SER A 249 6.71 1.31 -5.23
CA SER A 249 7.20 0.40 -6.26
C SER A 249 6.06 -0.06 -7.19
N GLU A 250 4.90 -0.42 -6.63
CA GLU A 250 3.74 -0.85 -7.42
C GLU A 250 3.18 0.30 -8.27
N ILE A 251 3.07 1.52 -7.71
CA ILE A 251 2.68 2.73 -8.46
C ILE A 251 3.64 2.97 -9.62
N HIS A 252 4.95 2.88 -9.38
CA HIS A 252 5.96 3.06 -10.42
C HIS A 252 5.81 2.03 -11.55
N MET A 253 5.62 0.76 -11.22
CA MET A 253 5.42 -0.31 -12.21
C MET A 253 4.14 -0.10 -13.03
N ILE A 254 3.00 0.15 -12.37
CA ILE A 254 1.71 0.36 -13.06
C ILE A 254 1.75 1.64 -13.90
N SER A 255 2.32 2.73 -13.38
CA SER A 255 2.48 4.00 -14.11
C SER A 255 3.34 3.82 -15.35
N SER A 256 4.44 3.09 -15.26
CA SER A 256 5.30 2.78 -16.42
C SER A 256 4.57 1.92 -17.45
N SER A 257 3.83 0.88 -17.00
CA SER A 257 3.00 0.05 -17.88
C SER A 257 1.92 0.85 -18.62
N ILE A 258 1.20 1.73 -17.92
CA ILE A 258 0.21 2.63 -18.54
C ILE A 258 0.89 3.55 -19.55
N ARG A 259 2.01 4.16 -19.17
CA ARG A 259 2.84 5.00 -20.05
C ARG A 259 3.27 4.28 -21.31
N ASP A 260 3.66 3.02 -21.24
CA ASP A 260 4.06 2.30 -22.46
C ASP A 260 2.85 1.88 -23.31
N SER A 261 1.72 1.52 -22.67
CA SER A 261 0.46 1.28 -23.38
C SER A 261 -0.03 2.52 -24.14
N LEU A 262 0.22 3.71 -23.59
CA LEU A 262 -0.13 5.00 -24.20
C LEU A 262 0.63 5.29 -25.50
N LYS A 263 1.89 4.89 -25.55
CA LYS A 263 2.75 5.11 -26.72
C LYS A 263 2.33 4.23 -27.88
N LYS A 264 2.17 2.93 -27.62
CA LYS A 264 1.92 1.90 -28.64
C LYS A 264 0.64 2.13 -29.46
N SER A 265 -0.38 2.72 -28.84
CA SER A 265 -1.65 2.91 -29.50
C SER A 265 -2.24 4.30 -29.27
N LEU A 266 -1.47 5.36 -29.52
CA LEU A 266 -1.95 6.73 -29.24
C LEU A 266 -3.32 7.02 -29.88
N VAL A 267 -3.60 6.50 -31.08
CA VAL A 267 -4.88 6.71 -31.78
C VAL A 267 -6.02 5.97 -31.06
N GLU A 268 -5.89 4.66 -30.82
CA GLU A 268 -6.95 3.90 -30.14
C GLU A 268 -7.08 4.37 -28.70
N PHE A 269 -5.96 4.63 -28.04
CA PHE A 269 -5.90 5.22 -26.72
C PHE A 269 -6.67 6.54 -26.64
N THR A 270 -6.44 7.46 -27.57
CA THR A 270 -7.15 8.73 -27.59
C THR A 270 -8.64 8.51 -27.82
N ALA A 271 -9.02 7.55 -28.66
CA ALA A 271 -10.41 7.17 -28.86
C ALA A 271 -11.04 6.57 -27.57
N GLU A 272 -10.34 5.69 -26.88
CA GLU A 272 -10.77 5.07 -25.62
C GLU A 272 -10.92 6.10 -24.50
N MET A 273 -9.97 7.01 -24.34
CA MET A 273 -10.08 8.05 -23.32
C MET A 273 -11.17 9.06 -23.65
N ASN A 274 -11.31 9.44 -24.92
CA ASN A 274 -12.47 10.23 -25.31
C ASN A 274 -13.76 9.49 -24.94
N LYS A 275 -13.86 8.17 -25.15
CA LYS A 275 -15.03 7.38 -24.74
C LYS A 275 -15.22 7.36 -23.21
N LYS A 276 -14.15 7.19 -22.43
CA LYS A 276 -14.19 7.14 -20.96
C LYS A 276 -14.59 8.49 -20.37
N TYR A 277 -13.90 9.57 -20.73
CA TYR A 277 -14.11 10.89 -20.15
C TYR A 277 -15.29 11.66 -20.76
N ARG A 278 -15.77 11.29 -21.95
CA ARG A 278 -17.05 11.80 -22.48
C ARG A 278 -18.27 11.27 -21.71
N ARG A 279 -18.18 10.08 -21.09
CA ARG A 279 -19.34 9.47 -20.39
C ARG A 279 -19.77 10.23 -19.13
N SER A 280 -18.89 11.00 -18.50
CA SER A 280 -19.20 11.65 -17.21
C SER A 280 -20.02 12.95 -17.33
N GLY A 281 -20.57 13.30 -18.51
CA GLY A 281 -21.52 14.41 -18.68
C GLY A 281 -20.96 15.83 -18.47
N SER A 282 -19.67 15.97 -18.17
CA SER A 282 -19.03 17.28 -18.00
C SER A 282 -18.61 17.85 -19.36
N SER A 283 -19.48 18.69 -19.94
CA SER A 283 -19.23 19.39 -21.21
C SER A 283 -18.00 20.31 -21.15
N THR A 284 -17.69 20.88 -19.97
CA THR A 284 -16.52 21.75 -19.77
C THR A 284 -15.19 21.01 -19.94
N ASN A 285 -15.14 19.72 -19.64
CA ASN A 285 -13.94 18.91 -19.87
C ASN A 285 -13.75 18.53 -21.35
N TYR A 286 -14.80 18.60 -22.17
CA TYR A 286 -14.74 18.17 -23.57
C TYR A 286 -13.71 18.94 -24.39
N HIS A 287 -13.77 20.27 -24.35
CA HIS A 287 -12.88 21.13 -25.12
C HIS A 287 -11.44 21.01 -24.65
N LEU A 288 -11.23 20.93 -23.33
CA LEU A 288 -9.89 20.79 -22.75
C LEU A 288 -9.28 19.42 -23.09
N THR A 289 -10.04 18.33 -22.99
CA THR A 289 -9.60 17.00 -23.41
C THR A 289 -9.29 16.95 -24.89
N THR A 290 -10.12 17.56 -25.74
CA THR A 290 -9.91 17.61 -27.20
C THR A 290 -8.65 18.41 -27.55
N ALA A 291 -8.49 19.60 -26.96
CA ALA A 291 -7.30 20.44 -27.12
C ALA A 291 -6.04 19.67 -26.70
N ARG A 292 -6.04 19.07 -25.50
CA ARG A 292 -4.89 18.29 -25.01
C ARG A 292 -4.55 17.13 -25.92
N ASN A 293 -5.55 16.34 -26.33
CA ASN A 293 -5.34 15.22 -27.25
C ASN A 293 -4.72 15.66 -28.57
N SER A 294 -5.15 16.80 -29.11
CA SER A 294 -4.56 17.35 -30.35
C SER A 294 -3.09 17.74 -30.16
N VAL A 295 -2.73 18.35 -29.02
CA VAL A 295 -1.33 18.68 -28.68
C VAL A 295 -0.48 17.42 -28.53
N PHE A 296 -1.02 16.38 -27.88
CA PHE A 296 -0.37 15.07 -27.78
C PHE A 296 -0.06 14.44 -29.12
N ARG A 297 -1.08 14.37 -29.99
CA ARG A 297 -0.92 13.78 -31.32
C ARG A 297 0.02 14.60 -32.19
N ARG A 298 0.01 15.94 -32.05
CA ARG A 298 1.00 16.82 -32.69
C ARG A 298 2.42 16.54 -32.21
N PHE A 299 2.64 16.41 -30.90
CA PHE A 299 3.96 16.05 -30.37
C PHE A 299 4.46 14.73 -30.95
N VAL A 300 3.62 13.70 -30.98
CA VAL A 300 3.96 12.39 -31.57
C VAL A 300 4.23 12.49 -33.08
N ALA A 301 3.49 13.31 -33.81
CA ALA A 301 3.73 13.55 -35.22
C ALA A 301 5.05 14.31 -35.48
N GLU A 302 5.43 15.22 -34.59
CA GLU A 302 6.69 16.00 -34.65
C GLU A 302 7.91 15.17 -34.19
N HIS A 303 7.71 14.13 -33.39
CA HIS A 303 8.77 13.32 -32.76
C HIS A 303 8.57 11.81 -32.98
N GLN A 304 8.39 11.39 -34.23
CA GLN A 304 8.17 9.98 -34.58
C GLN A 304 9.35 9.09 -34.15
N ASP A 305 10.58 9.62 -34.21
CA ASP A 305 11.80 8.94 -33.78
C ASP A 305 11.73 8.48 -32.32
N LEU A 306 11.17 9.28 -31.43
CA LEU A 306 11.03 8.93 -30.01
C LEU A 306 9.98 7.84 -29.74
N VAL A 307 8.98 7.73 -30.61
CA VAL A 307 7.87 6.78 -30.48
C VAL A 307 8.33 5.41 -30.95
N TRP A 308 9.01 5.36 -32.10
CA TRP A 308 9.45 4.11 -32.73
C TRP A 308 10.78 3.58 -32.19
N ALA A 309 11.63 4.40 -31.57
CA ALA A 309 12.89 3.97 -30.97
C ALA A 309 12.74 2.96 -29.81
N LEU A 310 11.52 2.78 -29.28
CA LEU A 310 11.25 1.90 -28.13
C LEU A 310 10.73 0.51 -28.52
N GLU A 311 10.20 0.34 -29.72
CA GLU A 311 9.65 -0.94 -30.20
C GLU A 311 10.76 -1.82 -30.76
N ASP A 312 11.75 -2.19 -29.94
CA ASP A 312 12.63 -3.30 -30.31
C ASP A 312 11.86 -4.61 -30.02
N PRO A 313 11.35 -5.35 -31.04
CA PRO A 313 10.26 -6.33 -30.89
C PRO A 313 10.61 -7.59 -30.08
N HIS A 314 11.79 -7.64 -29.45
CA HIS A 314 12.38 -8.88 -28.96
C HIS A 314 12.37 -9.04 -27.42
N LEU A 315 11.79 -8.12 -26.64
CA LEU A 315 11.94 -8.11 -25.18
C LEU A 315 10.68 -8.39 -24.33
N GLU A 316 9.49 -8.63 -24.91
CA GLU A 316 8.24 -8.63 -24.12
C GLU A 316 7.91 -9.88 -23.29
N ASP A 317 8.76 -10.93 -23.25
CA ASP A 317 8.30 -12.25 -22.74
C ASP A 317 8.95 -12.76 -21.44
N GLU A 318 9.41 -11.90 -20.54
CA GLU A 318 10.13 -12.36 -19.32
C GLU A 318 9.67 -11.76 -17.98
N ASN A 319 8.47 -11.15 -17.91
CA ASN A 319 7.91 -10.66 -16.63
C ASN A 319 6.77 -11.52 -16.07
N THR A 320 6.52 -12.70 -16.65
CA THR A 320 5.76 -13.73 -15.95
C THR A 320 6.66 -14.27 -14.84
N VAL A 321 6.33 -13.96 -13.58
CA VAL A 321 6.93 -14.56 -12.37
C VAL A 321 6.60 -16.06 -12.39
N CYS A 322 7.34 -16.81 -13.22
CA CYS A 322 7.23 -18.24 -13.32
C CYS A 322 8.27 -18.81 -12.36
N HIS A 323 7.81 -19.43 -11.28
CA HIS A 323 8.63 -20.24 -10.35
C HIS A 323 9.21 -21.51 -11.02
N SER A 324 9.52 -21.45 -12.31
CA SER A 324 10.07 -22.56 -13.08
C SER A 324 11.54 -22.76 -12.70
N VAL A 325 11.84 -23.95 -12.17
CA VAL A 325 13.16 -24.42 -11.72
C VAL A 325 14.11 -24.71 -12.91
N GLN A 326 13.86 -24.15 -14.10
CA GLN A 326 14.73 -24.40 -15.25
C GLN A 326 16.01 -23.56 -15.21
N PRO A 327 17.17 -24.16 -15.52
CA PRO A 327 18.45 -23.46 -15.53
C PRO A 327 18.49 -22.36 -16.60
N PRO A 328 18.99 -21.15 -16.26
CA PRO A 328 18.90 -19.98 -17.13
C PRO A 328 19.75 -20.15 -18.38
N LYS A 329 19.12 -20.12 -19.56
CA LYS A 329 19.82 -20.03 -20.84
C LYS A 329 20.45 -18.64 -20.95
N LYS A 330 21.76 -18.57 -21.20
CA LYS A 330 22.51 -17.32 -21.41
C LYS A 330 21.91 -16.54 -22.60
N ARG A 331 21.02 -15.59 -22.32
CA ARG A 331 20.55 -14.59 -23.30
C ARG A 331 21.72 -13.68 -23.68
N ARG A 332 21.96 -13.53 -24.99
CA ARG A 332 22.95 -12.62 -25.57
C ARG A 332 22.47 -11.19 -25.30
N LYS A 333 23.21 -10.43 -24.49
CA LYS A 333 22.92 -9.01 -24.22
C LYS A 333 23.07 -8.23 -25.52
N LEU A 334 21.96 -7.87 -26.16
CA LEU A 334 21.95 -6.75 -27.09
C LEU A 334 22.33 -5.49 -26.30
N PRO A 335 23.04 -4.53 -26.91
CA PRO A 335 23.36 -3.25 -26.29
C PRO A 335 22.06 -2.46 -26.07
N SER A 336 21.35 -2.78 -25.00
CA SER A 336 20.22 -2.01 -24.49
C SER A 336 20.78 -0.74 -23.87
N GLY A 337 20.99 0.26 -24.72
CA GLY A 337 21.34 1.60 -24.31
C GLY A 337 20.11 2.21 -23.66
N ARG A 338 20.12 2.36 -22.32
CA ARG A 338 19.17 3.26 -21.66
C ARG A 338 19.33 4.63 -22.31
N SER A 339 18.24 5.20 -22.83
CA SER A 339 18.24 6.59 -23.32
C SER A 339 18.87 7.49 -22.25
N ALA A 340 19.65 8.49 -22.67
CA ALA A 340 20.25 9.38 -21.70
C ALA A 340 19.14 10.06 -20.87
N LYS A 341 19.45 10.41 -19.62
CA LYS A 341 18.47 11.03 -18.72
C LYS A 341 17.90 12.30 -19.38
N GLY A 342 16.58 12.33 -19.60
CA GLY A 342 15.89 13.44 -20.25
C GLY A 342 15.65 13.26 -21.75
N GLU A 343 16.20 12.23 -22.39
CA GLU A 343 15.96 11.90 -23.80
C GLU A 343 14.82 10.90 -24.00
N ASP A 344 14.23 10.38 -22.92
CA ASP A 344 13.05 9.54 -23.02
C ASP A 344 11.83 10.35 -23.48
N PHE A 345 10.87 9.64 -24.09
CA PHE A 345 9.64 10.22 -24.62
C PHE A 345 8.90 11.14 -23.63
N TRP A 346 8.80 10.76 -22.36
CA TRP A 346 8.03 11.54 -21.37
C TRP A 346 8.77 12.79 -20.94
N SER A 347 10.08 12.72 -20.76
CA SER A 347 10.91 13.91 -20.52
C SER A 347 10.85 14.91 -21.68
N GLN A 348 10.86 14.42 -22.92
CA GLN A 348 10.74 15.28 -24.11
C GLN A 348 9.35 15.90 -24.22
N LEU A 349 8.31 15.16 -23.87
CA LEU A 349 6.94 15.68 -23.80
C LEU A 349 6.79 16.76 -22.72
N ASP A 350 7.35 16.55 -21.52
CA ASP A 350 7.34 17.54 -20.44
C ASP A 350 8.09 18.81 -20.88
N LYS A 351 9.26 18.64 -21.53
CA LYS A 351 10.01 19.75 -22.12
C LYS A 351 9.19 20.48 -23.19
N TYR A 352 8.46 19.75 -24.03
CA TYR A 352 7.60 20.31 -25.06
C TYR A 352 6.50 21.20 -24.46
N PHE A 353 5.79 20.69 -23.44
CA PHE A 353 4.79 21.49 -22.73
C PHE A 353 5.41 22.72 -22.07
N ASN A 354 6.54 22.58 -21.38
CA ASN A 354 7.20 23.71 -20.72
C ASN A 354 7.58 24.83 -21.69
N VAL A 355 8.13 24.50 -22.87
CA VAL A 355 8.46 25.50 -23.91
C VAL A 355 7.21 26.24 -24.37
N ARG A 356 6.09 25.53 -24.57
CA ARG A 356 4.84 26.13 -25.04
C ARG A 356 4.14 26.96 -23.95
N ILE A 357 4.17 26.51 -22.68
CA ILE A 357 3.68 27.28 -21.52
C ILE A 357 4.39 28.63 -21.42
N VAL A 358 5.72 28.64 -21.60
CA VAL A 358 6.51 29.89 -21.61
C VAL A 358 6.13 30.75 -22.81
N LEU A 359 6.04 30.17 -24.01
CA LEU A 359 5.73 30.89 -25.24
C LEU A 359 4.35 31.56 -25.21
N TYR A 360 3.33 30.85 -24.72
CA TYR A 360 1.96 31.35 -24.63
C TYR A 360 1.63 31.96 -23.26
N GLN A 361 2.62 32.09 -22.38
CA GLN A 361 2.52 32.70 -21.05
C GLN A 361 1.26 32.26 -20.28
N GLY A 362 1.05 30.95 -20.13
CA GLY A 362 -0.10 30.40 -19.42
C GLY A 362 0.01 28.90 -19.19
N ASP A 363 -0.40 28.46 -18.00
CA ASP A 363 -0.49 27.07 -17.57
C ASP A 363 -1.79 26.38 -18.03
N ASN A 364 -2.82 27.18 -18.34
CA ASN A 364 -4.11 26.71 -18.80
C ASN A 364 -4.22 26.69 -20.33
N LEU A 365 -4.38 25.48 -20.91
CA LEU A 365 -4.59 25.27 -22.35
C LEU A 365 -5.84 25.96 -22.92
N LEU A 366 -6.81 26.33 -22.08
CA LEU A 366 -8.01 27.07 -22.49
C LEU A 366 -7.84 28.60 -22.44
N SER A 367 -6.66 29.11 -22.05
CA SER A 367 -6.47 30.56 -22.05
C SER A 367 -6.48 31.11 -23.48
N GLU A 368 -6.92 32.36 -23.64
CA GLU A 368 -6.97 33.01 -24.95
C GLU A 368 -5.62 33.03 -25.67
N ARG A 369 -4.51 32.98 -24.92
CA ARG A 369 -3.15 32.93 -25.45
C ARG A 369 -2.81 31.61 -26.12
N TRP A 370 -3.38 30.50 -25.63
CA TRP A 370 -3.21 29.17 -26.23
C TRP A 370 -4.10 28.96 -27.45
N LYS A 371 -5.21 29.71 -27.55
CA LYS A 371 -6.23 29.53 -28.60
C LYS A 371 -5.65 29.46 -30.03
N PRO A 372 -4.76 30.36 -30.49
CA PRO A 372 -4.20 30.27 -31.84
C PRO A 372 -3.43 28.97 -32.08
N PHE A 373 -2.68 28.51 -31.08
CA PHE A 373 -1.92 27.27 -31.16
C PHE A 373 -2.83 26.04 -31.16
N ILE A 374 -3.85 26.04 -30.30
CA ILE A 374 -4.82 24.94 -30.24
C ILE A 374 -5.62 24.87 -31.54
N ASP A 375 -6.10 26.00 -32.07
CA ASP A 375 -6.85 26.05 -33.33
C ASP A 375 -5.98 25.56 -34.50
N GLN A 376 -4.72 25.99 -34.58
CA GLN A 376 -3.76 25.49 -35.57
C GLN A 376 -3.51 23.98 -35.42
N THR A 377 -3.35 23.52 -34.17
CA THR A 377 -3.08 22.11 -33.87
C THR A 377 -4.28 21.22 -34.19
N LEU A 378 -5.50 21.69 -33.92
CA LEU A 378 -6.74 21.00 -34.28
C LEU A 378 -6.92 20.94 -35.80
N ALA A 379 -6.64 22.02 -36.52
CA ALA A 379 -6.68 22.01 -37.98
C ALA A 379 -5.67 21.02 -38.57
N TYR A 380 -4.47 20.95 -38.01
CA TYR A 380 -3.42 20.00 -38.42
C TYR A 380 -3.78 18.54 -38.08
N ASP A 381 -4.40 18.31 -36.92
CA ASP A 381 -4.91 17.00 -36.52
C ASP A 381 -6.06 16.53 -37.43
N GLN A 382 -6.98 17.44 -37.79
CA GLN A 382 -8.08 17.16 -38.73
C GLN A 382 -7.60 16.84 -40.15
N SER A 383 -6.45 17.37 -40.58
CA SER A 383 -5.84 16.99 -41.86
C SER A 383 -5.14 15.61 -41.82
N GLY A 384 -5.16 14.94 -40.66
CA GLY A 384 -4.48 13.67 -40.44
C GLY A 384 -2.97 13.82 -40.39
N PHE A 385 -2.46 14.98 -39.94
CA PHE A 385 -1.05 15.34 -39.93
C PHE A 385 -0.39 15.30 -41.31
N LYS A 386 -1.18 15.44 -42.38
CA LYS A 386 -0.70 15.51 -43.75
C LYS A 386 -0.36 16.97 -44.06
N PHE A 387 0.95 17.28 -44.05
CA PHE A 387 1.59 18.48 -44.61
C PHE A 387 0.85 19.80 -44.38
N LEU A 388 1.14 20.45 -43.26
CA LEU A 388 1.26 21.90 -43.25
C LEU A 388 2.70 22.23 -42.84
N PRO A 389 3.45 23.04 -43.62
CA PRO A 389 4.67 23.63 -43.12
C PRO A 389 4.31 24.34 -41.82
N ILE A 390 4.96 23.98 -40.71
CA ILE A 390 4.77 24.70 -39.45
C ILE A 390 5.25 26.12 -39.74
N ILE A 391 4.33 27.04 -39.96
CA ILE A 391 4.68 28.46 -40.05
C ILE A 391 5.11 28.81 -38.63
N PRO A 392 6.41 29.12 -38.40
CA PRO A 392 6.82 29.59 -37.09
C PRO A 392 5.99 30.82 -36.79
N VAL A 393 5.23 30.79 -35.70
CA VAL A 393 4.55 31.97 -35.19
C VAL A 393 5.68 32.96 -34.93
N SER A 394 5.83 33.94 -35.82
CA SER A 394 6.81 35.01 -35.65
C SER A 394 6.51 35.62 -34.30
N SER A 395 7.49 35.52 -33.39
CA SER A 395 7.45 36.15 -32.08
C SER A 395 6.86 37.55 -32.26
N PRO A 396 5.84 37.96 -31.49
CA PRO A 396 5.39 39.33 -31.52
C PRO A 396 6.63 40.18 -31.28
N CYS A 397 7.12 40.84 -32.32
CA CYS A 397 8.17 41.83 -32.17
C CYS A 397 7.59 42.86 -31.21
N ASP A 398 8.31 43.13 -30.13
CA ASP A 398 8.15 44.31 -29.29
C ASP A 398 8.38 45.55 -30.17
N GLY A 399 7.41 45.85 -31.01
CA GLY A 399 7.27 47.07 -31.78
C GLY A 399 6.16 47.87 -31.14
N ALA A 400 6.46 48.44 -29.97
CA ALA A 400 5.75 49.61 -29.51
C ALA A 400 6.10 50.74 -30.49
N ASP A 401 5.26 50.95 -31.50
CA ASP A 401 5.10 52.25 -32.11
C ASP A 401 3.64 52.40 -32.57
N ASP A 402 3.00 53.40 -31.96
CA ASP A 402 1.65 53.87 -32.22
C ASP A 402 1.35 54.02 -33.71
N ALA A 403 0.34 53.31 -34.20
CA ALA A 403 -0.39 53.71 -35.40
C ALA A 403 -1.84 53.23 -35.33
N ASP A 404 -2.68 54.17 -34.90
CA ASP A 404 -4.12 54.24 -35.05
C ASP A 404 -4.57 53.88 -36.48
N LEU A 405 -5.20 52.72 -36.68
CA LEU A 405 -6.01 52.43 -37.86
C LEU A 405 -7.19 51.50 -37.53
N THR A 406 -8.35 52.14 -37.40
CA THR A 406 -9.69 51.58 -37.59
C THR A 406 -9.81 50.86 -38.94
N GLY A 407 -10.14 49.57 -38.93
CA GLY A 407 -10.31 48.77 -40.15
C GLY A 407 -11.14 47.51 -39.97
N SER A 408 -12.43 47.65 -40.24
CA SER A 408 -13.46 46.60 -40.33
C SER A 408 -13.15 45.51 -41.38
N ALA A 409 -13.22 44.23 -40.98
CA ALA A 409 -13.99 43.14 -41.63
C ALA A 409 -13.44 41.74 -41.27
N GLY A 410 -14.33 40.79 -40.98
CA GLY A 410 -13.98 39.37 -40.87
C GLY A 410 -14.79 38.56 -39.86
N SER A 411 -16.12 38.64 -39.93
CA SER A 411 -17.04 37.86 -39.09
C SER A 411 -17.14 36.42 -39.58
N GLY A 412 -16.49 35.48 -38.88
CA GLY A 412 -16.56 34.06 -39.19
C GLY A 412 -15.99 33.12 -38.13
N ALA A 413 -16.14 33.41 -36.83
CA ALA A 413 -15.75 32.49 -35.74
C ALA A 413 -16.32 32.86 -34.35
N ARG A 414 -17.44 33.60 -34.27
CA ARG A 414 -17.94 34.12 -32.97
C ARG A 414 -18.96 33.22 -32.26
N ASP A 415 -19.35 32.10 -32.85
CA ASP A 415 -20.48 31.31 -32.32
C ASP A 415 -20.12 30.23 -31.28
N LEU A 416 -18.82 30.06 -30.96
CA LEU A 416 -18.39 29.09 -29.94
C LEU A 416 -18.27 29.67 -28.52
N MET A 417 -18.19 31.00 -28.37
CA MET A 417 -18.04 31.64 -27.05
C MET A 417 -19.38 31.98 -26.39
N ALA A 418 -20.49 31.95 -27.13
CA ALA A 418 -21.83 32.20 -26.57
C ALA A 418 -22.39 31.04 -25.73
N LEU A 419 -21.72 29.88 -25.72
CA LEU A 419 -22.10 28.70 -24.91
C LEU A 419 -21.31 28.58 -23.60
N LEU A 420 -20.50 29.57 -23.24
CA LEU A 420 -19.63 29.56 -22.05
C LEU A 420 -20.02 30.59 -20.97
N ASN A 421 -21.20 31.20 -21.07
CA ASN A 421 -21.79 32.02 -19.99
C ASN A 421 -23.11 31.42 -19.50
#